data_AF-A0A934GT31-F1
#
_entry.id   AF-A0A934GT31-F1
#
_cell.length_a   1.000
_cell.length_b   1.000
_cell.length_c   1.000
_cell.angle_alpha   90.00
_cell.angle_beta   90.00
_cell.angle_gamma   90.00
#
_symmetry.space_group_name_H-M   'P 1'
#
loop_
_entity.id
_entity.type
_entity.pdbx_description
1 polymer ?
#
loop_
_entity_poly.entity_id
_entity_poly.type
_entity_poly.pdbx_seq_one_letter_code
_entity_poly.pdbx_strand_id
1 'polypeptide(L)'
;MDFCEIRLQDGHFEFFLVVGRGTSRVVHLEGCEGYRAETALQAVYRLLVRNGFPAPRVRFLQMVGVEPVICPPRRPDKKPYVERCVRTFKQEWLDRFSLDTLADCYEALEVFLQYHNAQRLHMGRACQGRTPDEAFPQLPTLPRLPEVVNPNAWLKTQQAVLVQLDAQQRGLQIMLDGKPFPKVLPLKELPSDQLDLHNYLQVLLQEAISIAFHRHRLWMQSGDTP
;
A
#
# COMPACT_ATOMS: atom_id res chain seq x y z
N MET A 1 -2.37 -8.19 -6.55
CA MET A 1 -1.87 -6.97 -5.93
C MET A 1 -2.96 -5.92 -5.93
N ASP A 2 -4.12 -6.15 -5.31
CA ASP A 2 -5.11 -5.09 -5.13
C ASP A 2 -6.01 -5.30 -3.92
N PHE A 3 -6.54 -4.18 -3.42
CA PHE A 3 -7.68 -4.12 -2.53
C PHE A 3 -8.91 -3.76 -3.35
N CYS A 4 -10.03 -4.41 -3.10
CA CYS A 4 -11.25 -4.27 -3.87
C CYS A 4 -12.46 -4.31 -2.95
N GLU A 5 -13.54 -3.64 -3.34
CA GLU A 5 -14.78 -3.56 -2.57
C GLU A 5 -15.94 -4.24 -3.31
N ILE A 6 -16.85 -4.88 -2.57
CA ILE A 6 -18.20 -5.29 -3.00
C ILE A 6 -19.21 -4.58 -2.10
N ARG A 7 -20.34 -4.17 -2.66
CA ARG A 7 -21.44 -3.58 -1.88
C ARG A 7 -22.41 -4.67 -1.45
N LEU A 8 -22.80 -4.62 -0.18
CA LEU A 8 -23.85 -5.44 0.42
C LEU A 8 -25.09 -4.55 0.66
N GLN A 9 -26.23 -5.16 1.00
CA GLN A 9 -27.45 -4.39 1.29
C GLN A 9 -27.24 -3.39 2.46
N ASP A 10 -26.57 -3.84 3.52
CA ASP A 10 -26.36 -3.06 4.74
C ASP A 10 -24.91 -2.61 4.98
N GLY A 11 -24.06 -2.64 3.95
CA GLY A 11 -22.65 -2.26 4.11
C GLY A 11 -21.77 -2.51 2.90
N HIS A 12 -20.48 -2.65 3.16
CA HIS A 12 -19.48 -2.97 2.15
C HIS A 12 -18.52 -4.02 2.68
N PHE A 13 -18.03 -4.84 1.77
CA PHE A 13 -17.04 -5.86 2.04
C PHE A 13 -15.81 -5.59 1.19
N GLU A 14 -14.66 -5.46 1.82
CA GLU A 14 -13.40 -5.30 1.11
C GLU A 14 -12.59 -6.60 1.14
N PHE A 15 -11.90 -6.87 0.03
CA PHE A 15 -11.03 -8.03 -0.09
C PHE A 15 -9.68 -7.65 -0.69
N PHE A 16 -8.65 -8.32 -0.21
CA PHE A 16 -7.27 -8.20 -0.64
C PHE A 16 -6.89 -9.42 -1.48
N LEU A 17 -6.49 -9.18 -2.73
CA LEU A 17 -6.21 -10.24 -3.70
C LEU A 17 -4.78 -10.16 -4.24
N VAL A 18 -4.12 -11.32 -4.27
CA VAL A 18 -2.77 -11.48 -4.86
C VAL A 18 -2.76 -12.58 -5.90
N VAL A 19 -2.30 -12.22 -7.09
CA VAL A 19 -2.22 -13.09 -8.27
C VAL A 19 -0.77 -13.15 -8.74
N GLY A 20 -0.26 -14.35 -8.99
CA GLY A 20 1.05 -14.57 -9.58
C GLY A 20 1.09 -14.13 -11.05
N ARG A 21 1.91 -13.13 -11.38
CA ARG A 21 1.99 -12.55 -12.74
C ARG A 21 2.34 -13.59 -13.83
N GLY A 22 3.17 -14.59 -13.50
CA GLY A 22 3.59 -15.63 -14.44
C GLY A 22 2.67 -16.84 -14.52
N THR A 23 1.94 -17.14 -13.43
CA THR A 23 1.17 -18.37 -13.29
C THR A 23 -0.34 -18.16 -13.37
N SER A 24 -0.80 -16.90 -13.31
CA SER A 24 -2.20 -16.52 -13.09
C SER A 24 -2.83 -17.15 -11.84
N ARG A 25 -2.05 -17.75 -10.94
CA ARG A 25 -2.56 -18.41 -9.73
C ARG A 25 -2.94 -17.37 -8.69
N VAL A 26 -4.08 -17.55 -8.03
CA VAL A 26 -4.41 -16.77 -6.82
C VAL A 26 -3.57 -17.33 -5.69
N VAL A 27 -2.67 -16.51 -5.18
CA VAL A 27 -1.71 -16.88 -4.13
C VAL A 27 -2.26 -16.55 -2.75
N HIS A 28 -3.10 -15.52 -2.68
CA HIS A 28 -3.70 -15.08 -1.44
C HIS A 28 -4.99 -14.32 -1.73
N LEU A 29 -5.96 -14.56 -0.85
CA LEU A 29 -7.23 -13.87 -0.81
C LEU A 29 -7.70 -13.85 0.64
N GLU A 30 -8.10 -12.69 1.10
CA GLU A 30 -8.76 -12.48 2.39
C GLU A 30 -9.67 -11.26 2.29
N GLY A 31 -10.62 -11.12 3.21
CA GLY A 31 -11.52 -9.97 3.24
C GLY A 31 -11.90 -9.56 4.65
N CYS A 32 -12.52 -8.39 4.75
CA CYS A 32 -13.01 -7.81 5.99
C CYS A 32 -14.06 -6.73 5.71
N GLU A 33 -14.66 -6.21 6.78
CA GLU A 33 -15.64 -5.10 6.76
C GLU A 33 -14.97 -3.72 6.53
N GLY A 34 -13.97 -3.67 5.64
CA GLY A 34 -13.23 -2.45 5.29
C GLY A 34 -11.77 -2.46 5.74
N TYR A 35 -10.88 -2.05 4.85
CA TYR A 35 -9.46 -1.88 5.16
C TYR A 35 -9.14 -0.44 5.53
N ARG A 36 -8.58 -0.27 6.73
CA ARG A 36 -7.87 0.93 7.16
C ARG A 36 -6.38 0.73 6.92
N ALA A 37 -5.59 1.80 7.06
CA ALA A 37 -4.15 1.72 6.85
C ALA A 37 -3.48 0.61 7.69
N GLU A 38 -3.89 0.44 8.95
CA GLU A 38 -3.36 -0.64 9.80
C GLU A 38 -3.81 -2.02 9.33
N THR A 39 -5.10 -2.23 9.06
CA THR A 39 -5.61 -3.56 8.67
C THR A 39 -5.14 -3.97 7.28
N ALA A 40 -4.95 -3.01 6.36
CA ALA A 40 -4.31 -3.25 5.06
C ALA A 40 -2.83 -3.65 5.23
N LEU A 41 -2.12 -3.05 6.19
CA LEU A 41 -0.75 -3.42 6.50
C LEU A 41 -0.67 -4.82 7.12
N GLN A 42 -1.58 -5.14 8.03
CA GLN A 42 -1.70 -6.48 8.62
C GLN A 42 -2.04 -7.53 7.56
N ALA A 43 -2.91 -7.20 6.60
CA ALA A 43 -3.26 -8.05 5.48
C ALA A 43 -2.04 -8.41 4.62
N VAL A 44 -1.30 -7.39 4.22
CA VAL A 44 -0.03 -7.56 3.51
C VAL A 44 0.97 -8.35 4.36
N TYR A 45 1.08 -8.09 5.66
CA TYR A 45 1.94 -8.87 6.55
C TYR A 45 1.54 -10.35 6.60
N ARG A 46 0.26 -10.68 6.72
CA ARG A 46 -0.25 -12.06 6.72
C ARG A 46 0.03 -12.78 5.41
N LEU A 47 -0.24 -12.14 4.27
CA LEU A 47 0.18 -12.63 2.94
C LEU A 47 1.65 -13.01 2.96
N LEU A 48 2.49 -12.07 3.39
CA LEU A 48 3.92 -12.18 3.33
C LEU A 48 4.36 -13.33 4.26
N VAL A 49 3.96 -13.37 5.53
CA VAL A 49 4.31 -14.45 6.48
C VAL A 49 3.89 -15.82 5.96
N ARG A 50 2.65 -15.93 5.45
CA ARG A 50 2.11 -17.18 4.90
C ARG A 50 2.89 -17.67 3.68
N ASN A 51 3.55 -16.77 2.97
CA ASN A 51 4.37 -17.07 1.80
C ASN A 51 5.88 -16.92 2.07
N GLY A 52 6.31 -16.75 3.33
CA GLY A 52 7.72 -16.62 3.70
C GLY A 52 8.35 -15.26 3.42
N PHE A 53 7.69 -14.16 3.77
CA PHE A 53 8.15 -12.76 3.66
C PHE A 53 7.72 -11.93 4.91
N PRO A 54 8.56 -11.14 5.61
CA PRO A 54 8.10 -10.34 6.81
C PRO A 54 8.05 -8.78 6.74
N ALA A 55 6.91 -8.08 6.65
CA ALA A 55 6.73 -6.58 6.51
C ALA A 55 7.54 -5.58 7.42
N PRO A 56 7.73 -4.24 7.10
CA PRO A 56 6.78 -3.21 6.58
C PRO A 56 7.01 -2.63 5.14
N ARG A 57 5.92 -2.68 4.35
CA ARG A 57 5.57 -2.32 2.94
C ARG A 57 6.58 -1.90 1.85
N VAL A 58 7.59 -1.07 2.07
CA VAL A 58 8.52 -0.66 0.98
C VAL A 58 9.96 -0.77 1.46
N ARG A 59 10.21 -0.27 2.68
CA ARG A 59 11.44 -0.53 3.42
C ARG A 59 11.70 -2.01 3.54
N PHE A 60 10.70 -2.79 3.93
CA PHE A 60 10.87 -4.23 4.04
C PHE A 60 11.02 -4.94 2.70
N LEU A 61 10.17 -4.63 1.72
CA LEU A 61 10.29 -5.25 0.40
C LEU A 61 11.71 -5.01 -0.15
N GLN A 62 12.22 -3.78 -0.09
CA GLN A 62 13.60 -3.48 -0.47
C GLN A 62 14.64 -4.21 0.41
N MET A 63 14.41 -4.34 1.73
CA MET A 63 15.29 -5.08 2.66
C MET A 63 15.39 -6.58 2.36
N VAL A 64 14.34 -7.21 1.84
CA VAL A 64 14.38 -8.62 1.41
C VAL A 64 14.60 -8.80 -0.10
N GLY A 65 15.06 -7.75 -0.78
CA GLY A 65 15.38 -7.81 -2.22
C GLY A 65 14.16 -7.87 -3.15
N VAL A 66 12.97 -7.52 -2.66
CA VAL A 66 11.74 -7.40 -3.44
C VAL A 66 11.57 -5.94 -3.87
N GLU A 67 11.57 -5.67 -5.17
CA GLU A 67 11.36 -4.33 -5.71
C GLU A 67 9.86 -4.06 -5.96
N PRO A 68 9.20 -3.14 -5.22
CA PRO A 68 7.81 -2.83 -5.45
C PRO A 68 7.64 -1.98 -6.72
N VAL A 69 7.07 -2.57 -7.76
CA VAL A 69 6.64 -1.83 -8.96
C VAL A 69 5.26 -1.23 -8.70
N ILE A 70 5.22 0.06 -8.39
CA ILE A 70 3.96 0.80 -8.21
C ILE A 70 3.40 1.15 -9.59
N CYS A 71 2.20 0.65 -9.89
CA CYS A 71 1.49 1.06 -11.10
C CYS A 71 1.08 2.54 -10.98
N PRO A 72 1.28 3.36 -12.02
CA PRO A 72 0.78 4.73 -12.04
C PRO A 72 -0.74 4.78 -11.78
N PRO A 73 -1.25 5.86 -11.17
CA PRO A 73 -2.67 6.05 -10.97
C PRO A 73 -3.44 5.92 -12.30
N ARG A 74 -4.64 5.33 -12.25
CA ARG A 74 -5.56 5.19 -13.40
C ARG A 74 -4.98 4.40 -14.58
N ARG A 75 -4.11 3.42 -14.31
CA ARG A 75 -3.53 2.52 -15.33
C ARG A 75 -3.85 1.04 -15.08
N PRO A 76 -5.13 0.64 -15.15
CA PRO A 76 -5.54 -0.77 -14.96
C PRO A 76 -4.93 -1.70 -16.02
N ASP A 77 -4.59 -1.16 -17.20
CA ASP A 77 -3.87 -1.87 -18.27
C ASP A 77 -2.52 -2.45 -17.82
N LYS A 78 -1.93 -1.90 -16.74
CA LYS A 78 -0.66 -2.38 -16.17
C LYS A 78 -0.84 -3.49 -15.13
N LYS A 79 -2.08 -3.86 -14.76
CA LYS A 79 -2.40 -4.95 -13.82
C LYS A 79 -3.31 -6.04 -14.44
N PRO A 80 -3.10 -6.48 -15.69
CA PRO A 80 -4.10 -7.26 -16.43
C PRO A 80 -4.48 -8.59 -15.78
N TYR A 81 -3.55 -9.24 -15.07
CA TYR A 81 -3.82 -10.50 -14.36
C TYR A 81 -4.70 -10.30 -13.14
N VAL A 82 -4.46 -9.23 -12.38
CA VAL A 82 -5.21 -8.90 -11.17
C VAL A 82 -6.61 -8.46 -11.54
N GLU A 83 -6.73 -7.52 -12.50
CA GLU A 83 -8.03 -7.05 -12.99
C GLU A 83 -8.92 -8.17 -13.53
N ARG A 84 -8.32 -9.10 -14.31
CA ARG A 84 -9.06 -10.27 -14.80
C ARG A 84 -9.55 -11.14 -13.66
N CYS A 85 -8.71 -11.38 -12.65
CA CYS A 85 -9.08 -12.19 -11.50
C CYS A 85 -10.15 -11.51 -10.64
N VAL A 86 -10.06 -10.18 -10.42
CA VAL A 86 -11.09 -9.41 -9.73
C VAL A 86 -12.43 -9.53 -10.47
N ARG A 87 -12.40 -9.45 -11.80
CA ARG A 87 -13.60 -9.65 -12.62
C ARG A 87 -14.16 -11.05 -12.48
N THR A 88 -13.32 -12.10 -12.56
CA THR A 88 -13.75 -13.49 -12.34
C THR A 88 -14.33 -13.68 -10.95
N PHE A 89 -13.73 -13.07 -9.92
CA PHE A 89 -14.27 -13.14 -8.57
C PHE A 89 -15.66 -12.47 -8.53
N LYS A 90 -15.77 -11.21 -8.96
CA LYS A 90 -17.01 -10.44 -8.85
C LYS A 90 -18.15 -10.90 -9.75
N GLN A 91 -17.87 -11.23 -11.01
CA GLN A 91 -18.90 -11.42 -12.06
C GLN A 91 -19.10 -12.89 -12.48
N GLU A 92 -18.37 -13.81 -11.88
CA GLU A 92 -18.48 -15.24 -12.25
C GLU A 92 -18.57 -16.11 -11.01
N TRP A 93 -17.82 -15.77 -9.96
CA TRP A 93 -17.86 -16.50 -8.70
C TRP A 93 -18.97 -16.00 -7.79
N LEU A 94 -18.94 -14.70 -7.42
CA LEU A 94 -19.88 -14.13 -6.47
C LEU A 94 -21.33 -14.15 -6.96
N ASP A 95 -21.56 -14.07 -8.28
CA ASP A 95 -22.90 -14.20 -8.89
C ASP A 95 -23.56 -15.57 -8.64
N ARG A 96 -22.83 -16.55 -8.08
CA ARG A 96 -23.38 -17.88 -7.70
C ARG A 96 -23.93 -17.91 -6.28
N PHE A 97 -23.71 -16.85 -5.51
CA PHE A 97 -24.06 -16.77 -4.09
C PHE A 97 -25.09 -15.65 -3.89
N SER A 98 -26.00 -15.85 -2.95
CA SER A 98 -26.78 -14.76 -2.37
C SER A 98 -25.94 -14.13 -1.26
N LEU A 99 -25.38 -12.95 -1.52
CA LEU A 99 -24.48 -12.25 -0.61
C LEU A 99 -25.22 -11.17 0.15
N ASP A 100 -25.96 -11.57 1.18
CA ASP A 100 -26.75 -10.65 1.99
C ASP A 100 -26.00 -10.22 3.26
N THR A 101 -25.07 -11.05 3.74
CA THR A 101 -24.31 -10.83 4.97
C THR A 101 -22.79 -10.92 4.78
N LEU A 102 -22.04 -10.46 5.78
CA LEU A 102 -20.59 -10.65 5.83
C LEU A 102 -20.21 -12.14 5.91
N ALA A 103 -21.03 -12.96 6.57
CA ALA A 103 -20.78 -14.40 6.68
C ALA A 103 -20.79 -15.07 5.30
N ASP A 104 -21.79 -14.76 4.46
CA ASP A 104 -21.88 -15.26 3.09
C ASP A 104 -20.63 -14.88 2.27
N CYS A 105 -20.11 -13.67 2.49
CA CYS A 105 -18.88 -13.22 1.86
C CYS A 105 -17.65 -14.03 2.28
N TYR A 106 -17.51 -14.33 3.58
CA TYR A 106 -16.40 -15.14 4.07
C TYR A 106 -16.46 -16.57 3.54
N GLU A 107 -17.64 -17.19 3.50
CA GLU A 107 -17.84 -18.51 2.93
C GLU A 107 -17.47 -18.55 1.43
N ALA A 108 -17.89 -17.53 0.68
CA ALA A 108 -17.55 -17.41 -0.73
C ALA A 108 -16.03 -17.24 -0.96
N LEU A 109 -15.32 -16.55 -0.07
CA LEU A 109 -13.85 -16.41 -0.17
C LEU A 109 -13.11 -17.72 0.08
N GLU A 110 -13.54 -18.49 1.07
CA GLU A 110 -12.82 -19.67 1.58
C GLU A 110 -12.52 -20.68 0.47
N VAL A 111 -13.52 -20.95 -0.37
CA VAL A 111 -13.46 -21.94 -1.45
C VAL A 111 -13.00 -21.36 -2.79
N PHE A 112 -12.90 -20.04 -2.94
CA PHE A 112 -12.53 -19.42 -4.22
C PHE A 112 -11.12 -19.78 -4.67
N LEU A 113 -10.16 -19.89 -3.75
CA LEU A 113 -8.79 -20.27 -4.11
C LEU A 113 -8.75 -21.63 -4.83
N GLN A 114 -9.47 -22.61 -4.29
CA GLN A 114 -9.54 -23.94 -4.87
C GLN A 114 -10.26 -23.91 -6.22
N TYR A 115 -11.41 -23.22 -6.29
CA TYR A 115 -12.14 -23.06 -7.54
C TYR A 115 -11.27 -22.43 -8.64
N HIS A 116 -10.65 -21.29 -8.34
CA HIS A 116 -9.88 -20.53 -9.31
C HIS A 116 -8.63 -21.30 -9.80
N ASN A 117 -7.93 -21.96 -8.88
CA ASN A 117 -6.62 -22.56 -9.16
C ASN A 117 -6.71 -24.00 -9.68
N ALA A 118 -7.70 -24.78 -9.24
CA ALA A 118 -7.78 -26.22 -9.53
C ALA A 118 -8.99 -26.64 -10.39
N GLN A 119 -9.99 -25.78 -10.59
CA GLN A 119 -11.24 -26.18 -11.28
C GLN A 119 -11.54 -25.31 -12.50
N ARG A 120 -11.27 -24.01 -12.43
CA ARG A 120 -11.56 -23.07 -13.50
C ARG A 120 -10.52 -23.18 -14.62
N LEU A 121 -10.94 -23.40 -15.86
CA LEU A 121 -10.06 -23.33 -17.03
C LEU A 121 -9.71 -21.87 -17.37
N HIS A 122 -8.44 -21.62 -17.72
CA HIS A 122 -7.97 -20.27 -18.03
C HIS A 122 -7.48 -20.17 -19.47
N MET A 123 -8.23 -19.42 -20.29
CA MET A 123 -7.87 -19.13 -21.69
C MET A 123 -6.77 -18.07 -21.84
N GLY A 124 -6.20 -17.59 -20.73
CA GLY A 124 -5.07 -16.66 -20.76
C GLY A 124 -3.79 -17.32 -21.26
N ARG A 125 -2.87 -16.52 -21.82
CA ARG A 125 -1.59 -16.99 -22.38
C ARG A 125 -0.76 -17.86 -21.43
N ALA A 126 -0.85 -17.64 -20.11
CA ALA A 126 -0.12 -18.38 -19.10
C ALA A 126 -0.60 -19.84 -18.96
N CYS A 127 -1.91 -20.08 -19.05
CA CYS A 127 -2.50 -21.38 -18.74
C CYS A 127 -2.96 -22.15 -19.98
N GLN A 128 -3.25 -21.45 -21.09
CA GLN A 128 -3.55 -22.06 -22.40
C GLN A 128 -4.69 -23.10 -22.35
N GLY A 129 -5.79 -22.75 -21.69
CA GLY A 129 -6.98 -23.61 -21.58
C GLY A 129 -6.91 -24.65 -20.46
N ARG A 130 -5.84 -24.67 -19.66
CA ARG A 130 -5.71 -25.47 -18.44
C ARG A 130 -6.01 -24.65 -17.19
N THR A 131 -6.13 -25.31 -16.05
CA THR A 131 -6.14 -24.66 -14.73
C THR A 131 -4.72 -24.19 -14.35
N PRO A 132 -4.55 -23.22 -13.42
CA PRO A 132 -3.24 -22.83 -12.90
C PRO A 132 -2.46 -23.99 -12.31
N ASP A 133 -3.15 -24.92 -11.65
CA ASP A 133 -2.52 -26.08 -11.01
C ASP A 133 -1.98 -27.08 -12.04
N GLU A 134 -2.70 -27.30 -13.14
CA GLU A 134 -2.25 -28.14 -14.25
C GLU A 134 -1.15 -27.47 -15.10
N ALA A 135 -1.24 -26.16 -15.30
CA ALA A 135 -0.27 -25.42 -16.09
C ALA A 135 1.05 -25.20 -15.33
N PHE A 136 0.98 -25.10 -14.00
CA PHE A 136 2.12 -24.85 -13.10
C PHE A 136 2.09 -25.81 -11.89
N PRO A 137 2.28 -27.12 -12.11
CA PRO A 137 2.22 -28.13 -11.05
C PRO A 137 3.38 -27.99 -10.05
N GLN A 138 4.51 -27.47 -10.51
CA GLN A 138 5.65 -27.11 -9.68
C GLN A 138 5.81 -25.59 -9.69
N LEU A 139 5.67 -24.99 -8.51
CA LEU A 139 5.91 -23.57 -8.33
C LEU A 139 7.41 -23.32 -8.19
N PRO A 140 7.94 -22.21 -8.72
CA PRO A 140 9.31 -21.82 -8.46
C PRO A 140 9.54 -21.70 -6.96
N THR A 141 10.65 -22.26 -6.48
CA THR A 141 11.02 -22.15 -5.07
C THR A 141 11.29 -20.69 -4.75
N LEU A 142 10.57 -20.16 -3.77
CA LEU A 142 10.78 -18.80 -3.31
C LEU A 142 12.16 -18.72 -2.60
N PRO A 143 12.90 -17.61 -2.76
CA PRO A 143 14.13 -17.42 -2.02
C PRO A 143 13.84 -17.47 -0.51
N ARG A 144 14.73 -18.11 0.24
CA ARG A 144 14.66 -18.10 1.70
C ARG A 144 14.91 -16.70 2.21
N LEU A 145 14.26 -16.38 3.32
CA LEU A 145 14.46 -15.10 3.97
C LEU A 145 15.85 -14.97 4.57
N PRO A 146 16.42 -13.76 4.56
CA PRO A 146 17.59 -13.49 5.34
C PRO A 146 17.24 -13.63 6.83
N GLU A 147 18.07 -14.34 7.59
CA GLU A 147 17.93 -14.49 9.05
C GLU A 147 18.15 -13.17 9.79
N VAL A 148 18.89 -12.24 9.18
CA VAL A 148 19.20 -10.92 9.73
C VAL A 148 18.86 -9.85 8.70
N VAL A 149 18.11 -8.85 9.14
CA VAL A 149 17.71 -7.69 8.32
C VAL A 149 18.38 -6.43 8.87
N ASN A 150 18.95 -5.60 7.98
CA ASN A 150 19.40 -4.26 8.35
C ASN A 150 18.23 -3.27 8.22
N PRO A 151 17.66 -2.74 9.32
CA PRO A 151 16.50 -1.85 9.30
C PRO A 151 16.78 -0.49 8.64
N ASN A 152 18.04 -0.19 8.32
CA ASN A 152 18.49 1.06 7.69
C ASN A 152 19.02 0.87 6.26
N ALA A 153 19.02 -0.35 5.70
CA ALA A 153 19.54 -0.59 4.34
C ALA A 153 18.85 0.27 3.26
N TRP A 154 17.57 0.60 3.46
CA TRP A 154 16.78 1.48 2.59
C TRP A 154 17.36 2.90 2.46
N LEU A 155 18.10 3.41 3.46
CA LEU A 155 18.77 4.71 3.40
C LEU A 155 19.85 4.75 2.30
N LYS A 156 20.37 3.61 1.87
CA LYS A 156 21.34 3.54 0.75
C LYS A 156 20.70 3.72 -0.63
N THR A 157 19.38 3.53 -0.71
CA THR A 157 18.60 3.56 -1.96
C THR A 157 17.75 4.82 -2.11
N GLN A 158 17.65 5.63 -1.06
CA GLN A 158 16.90 6.89 -1.05
C GLN A 158 17.89 8.05 -1.06
N GLN A 159 17.54 9.11 -1.79
CA GLN A 159 18.34 10.32 -1.85
C GLN A 159 18.32 11.02 -0.49
N ALA A 160 19.50 11.37 0.04
CA ALA A 160 19.58 12.11 1.29
C ALA A 160 19.17 13.56 1.04
N VAL A 161 18.00 13.96 1.52
CA VAL A 161 17.50 15.34 1.43
C VAL A 161 17.81 16.06 2.74
N LEU A 162 18.74 17.02 2.69
CA LEU A 162 19.00 17.93 3.81
C LEU A 162 18.35 19.27 3.50
N VAL A 163 17.46 19.75 4.38
CA VAL A 163 16.80 21.05 4.23
C VAL A 163 17.39 22.00 5.27
N GLN A 164 18.06 23.05 4.82
CA GLN A 164 18.65 24.09 5.63
C GLN A 164 17.84 25.37 5.51
N LEU A 165 17.50 25.97 6.66
CA LEU A 165 16.93 27.31 6.72
C LEU A 165 18.03 28.35 6.50
N ASP A 166 17.89 29.16 5.46
CA ASP A 166 18.70 30.36 5.23
C ASP A 166 17.88 31.59 5.65
N ALA A 167 18.16 32.06 6.86
CA ALA A 167 17.45 33.20 7.44
C ALA A 167 17.75 34.51 6.69
N GLN A 168 18.95 34.66 6.11
CA GLN A 168 19.33 35.88 5.38
C GLN A 168 18.60 35.97 4.05
N GLN A 169 18.46 34.83 3.34
CA GLN A 169 17.76 34.76 2.07
C GLN A 169 16.25 34.49 2.22
N ARG A 170 15.75 34.38 3.47
CA ARG A 170 14.35 34.01 3.79
C ARG A 170 13.89 32.79 2.98
N GLY A 171 14.73 31.76 2.93
CA GLY A 171 14.52 30.61 2.06
C GLY A 171 14.97 29.30 2.67
N LEU A 172 14.48 28.20 2.10
CA LEU A 172 14.96 26.86 2.38
C LEU A 172 15.92 26.46 1.27
N GLN A 173 17.16 26.15 1.66
CA GLN A 173 18.14 25.50 0.81
C GLN A 173 17.97 23.99 0.94
N ILE A 174 17.79 23.31 -0.18
CA ILE A 174 17.68 21.85 -0.20
C ILE A 174 18.99 21.31 -0.73
N MET A 175 19.57 20.30 -0.08
CA MET A 175 20.69 19.53 -0.57
C MET A 175 20.25 18.11 -0.82
N LEU A 176 20.63 17.56 -1.98
CA LEU A 176 20.42 16.16 -2.36
C LEU A 176 21.79 15.49 -2.42
N ASP A 177 22.03 14.50 -1.57
CA ASP A 177 23.30 13.76 -1.48
C ASP A 177 24.53 14.69 -1.32
N GLY A 178 24.37 15.74 -0.51
CA GLY A 178 25.41 16.74 -0.27
C GLY A 178 25.61 17.75 -1.41
N LYS A 179 24.81 17.69 -2.47
CA LYS A 179 24.82 18.69 -3.56
C LYS A 179 23.66 19.68 -3.40
N PRO A 180 23.90 21.00 -3.51
CA PRO A 180 22.83 21.97 -3.42
C PRO A 180 21.84 21.80 -4.58
N PHE A 181 20.56 21.72 -4.25
CA PHE A 181 19.47 21.78 -5.21
C PHE A 181 19.38 23.21 -5.74
N PRO A 182 19.33 23.43 -7.07
CA PRO A 182 19.50 24.75 -7.67
C PRO A 182 18.36 25.73 -7.37
N LYS A 183 17.27 25.29 -6.73
CA LYS A 183 16.11 26.10 -6.40
C LYS A 183 16.01 26.33 -4.90
N VAL A 184 16.27 27.56 -4.47
CA VAL A 184 15.90 28.03 -3.13
C VAL A 184 14.37 28.15 -3.07
N LEU A 185 13.75 27.52 -2.09
CA LEU A 185 12.30 27.67 -1.88
C LEU A 185 12.09 28.89 -0.98
N PRO A 186 11.47 29.98 -1.47
CA PRO A 186 11.24 31.14 -0.62
C PRO A 186 10.23 30.78 0.48
N LEU A 187 10.47 31.28 1.69
CA LEU A 187 9.48 31.26 2.75
C LEU A 187 8.37 32.23 2.36
N LYS A 188 7.16 31.70 2.19
CA LYS A 188 5.97 32.49 1.87
C LYS A 188 5.32 32.94 3.17
N GLU A 189 4.58 34.05 3.09
CA GLU A 189 3.73 34.55 4.20
C GLU A 189 4.51 34.95 5.46
N LEU A 190 5.81 35.25 5.34
CA LEU A 190 6.55 35.87 6.43
C LEU A 190 5.96 37.27 6.71
N PRO A 191 5.60 37.57 7.96
CA PRO A 191 5.13 38.90 8.30
C PRO A 191 6.21 39.96 8.05
N SER A 192 5.78 41.21 7.89
CA SER A 192 6.67 42.36 7.75
C SER A 192 7.59 42.52 8.96
N ASP A 193 8.71 43.23 8.78
CA ASP A 193 9.71 43.48 9.83
C ASP A 193 9.13 44.20 11.06
N GLN A 194 7.95 44.82 10.91
CA GLN A 194 7.17 45.38 11.98
C GLN A 194 5.73 44.85 11.89
N LEU A 195 5.24 44.35 13.02
CA LEU A 195 3.86 43.98 13.27
C LEU A 195 3.41 44.74 14.51
N ASP A 196 2.20 45.29 14.50
CA ASP A 196 1.59 45.74 15.74
C ASP A 196 1.26 44.53 16.64
N LEU A 197 1.14 44.79 17.94
CA LEU A 197 0.96 43.76 18.95
C LEU A 197 -0.28 42.88 18.69
N HIS A 198 -1.37 43.45 18.17
CA HIS A 198 -2.58 42.68 17.91
C HIS A 198 -2.37 41.67 16.78
N ASN A 199 -1.78 42.11 15.67
CA ASN A 199 -1.45 41.24 14.55
C ASN A 199 -0.37 40.20 14.90
N TYR A 200 0.61 40.56 15.73
CA TYR A 200 1.61 39.61 16.24
C TYR A 200 0.97 38.51 17.10
N LEU A 201 0.03 38.86 18.00
CA LEU A 201 -0.70 37.88 18.81
C LEU A 201 -1.59 36.95 17.96
N GLN A 202 -2.17 37.45 16.86
CA GLN A 202 -2.91 36.61 15.91
C GLN A 202 -2.01 35.60 15.20
N VAL A 203 -0.80 36.01 14.78
CA VAL A 203 0.19 35.10 14.19
C VAL A 203 0.59 34.01 15.18
N LEU A 204 0.92 34.38 16.43
CA LEU A 204 1.27 33.40 17.47
C LEU A 204 0.13 32.42 17.77
N LEU A 205 -1.13 32.88 17.76
CA LEU A 205 -2.29 32.03 17.94
C LEU A 205 -2.41 30.99 16.79
N GLN A 206 -2.23 31.43 15.54
CA GLN A 206 -2.27 30.54 14.38
C GLN A 206 -1.11 29.53 14.38
N GLU A 207 0.10 29.96 14.77
CA GLU A 207 1.24 29.06 14.93
C GLU A 207 0.99 28.00 16.00
N ALA A 208 0.46 28.40 17.16
CA ALA A 208 0.14 27.48 18.25
C ALA A 208 -0.93 26.45 17.82
N ILE A 209 -1.96 26.89 17.10
CA ILE A 209 -2.99 26.01 16.51
C ILE A 209 -2.37 25.04 15.51
N SER A 210 -1.52 25.53 14.60
CA SER A 210 -0.84 24.70 13.59
C SER A 210 0.08 23.66 14.21
N ILE A 211 0.85 24.03 15.24
CA ILE A 211 1.71 23.11 16.01
C ILE A 211 0.86 22.07 16.74
N ALA A 212 -0.26 22.47 17.37
CA ALA A 212 -1.17 21.53 18.04
C ALA A 212 -1.78 20.54 17.04
N PHE A 213 -2.24 21.00 15.87
CA PHE A 213 -2.73 20.13 14.80
C PHE A 213 -1.66 19.20 14.24
N HIS A 214 -0.42 19.69 14.09
CA HIS A 214 0.70 18.88 13.64
C HIS A 214 1.07 17.81 14.67
N ARG A 215 1.17 18.17 15.95
CA ARG A 215 1.40 17.23 17.06
C ARG A 215 0.28 16.20 17.16
N HIS A 216 -0.98 16.60 17.06
CA HIS A 216 -2.11 15.69 17.04
C HIS A 216 -2.02 14.71 15.86
N ARG A 217 -1.66 15.18 14.65
CA ARG A 217 -1.42 14.31 13.49
C ARG A 217 -0.26 13.34 13.69
N LEU A 218 0.83 13.76 14.33
CA LEU A 218 1.98 12.90 14.61
C LEU A 218 1.71 11.90 15.75
N TRP A 219 0.98 12.30 16.79
CA TRP A 219 0.56 11.42 17.88
C TRP A 219 -0.45 10.37 17.40
N MET A 220 -1.42 10.73 16.56
CA MET A 220 -2.33 9.79 15.89
C MET A 220 -1.61 8.82 14.94
N GLN A 221 -0.36 9.10 14.53
CA GLN A 221 0.48 8.20 13.73
C GLN A 221 1.41 7.32 14.57
N SER A 222 1.58 7.62 15.87
CA SER A 222 2.56 6.93 16.74
C SER A 222 1.94 5.85 17.62
N GLY A 223 0.61 5.68 17.61
CA GLY A 223 -0.07 4.63 18.37
C GLY A 223 -0.11 4.81 19.90
N ASP A 224 0.56 5.84 20.43
CA ASP A 224 0.45 6.20 21.84
C ASP A 224 -0.67 7.23 22.03
N THR A 225 -1.82 6.74 22.49
CA THR A 225 -2.79 7.55 23.24
C THR A 225 -2.65 7.19 24.73
N PRO A 226 -2.79 8.17 25.65
CA PRO A 226 -2.63 7.96 27.09
C PRO A 226 -3.62 6.94 27.67
#